data_AF-M1BVB2-F1
#
_entry.id   AF-M1BVB2-F1
#
_cell.length_a   1.000
_cell.length_b   1.000
_cell.length_c   1.000
_cell.angle_alpha   90.00
_cell.angle_beta   90.00
_cell.angle_gamma   90.00
#
_symmetry.space_group_name_H-M   'P 1'
#
loop_
_entity.id
_entity.type
_entity.pdbx_description
1 polymer ?
#
loop_
_entity_poly.entity_id
_entity_poly.type
_entity_poly.pdbx_seq_one_letter_code
_entity_poly.pdbx_strand_id
1 'polypeptide(L)' 'MKAFGGGTPSSTRGYFITSCHIHQDIIWDKYWFDTSGPTIYNKTIAEAVGDWFFDRTGNHQHIDPYPFARDCY' A
#
# COMPACT_ATOMS: atom_id res chain seq x y z
N MET A 1 13.11 1.19 -6.77
CA MET A 1 12.20 2.36 -6.67
C MET A 1 12.87 3.43 -5.82
N LYS A 2 12.84 4.71 -6.21
CA LYS A 2 13.31 5.79 -5.32
C LYS A 2 12.21 6.11 -4.32
N ALA A 3 12.58 6.28 -3.04
CA ALA A 3 11.67 6.87 -2.07
C ALA A 3 11.21 8.26 -2.56
N PHE A 4 9.95 8.63 -2.32
CA PHE A 4 9.40 9.94 -2.66
C PHE A 4 10.12 11.05 -1.86
N GLY A 5 11.32 11.44 -2.29
CA GLY A 5 12.19 12.42 -1.63
C GLY A 5 11.92 13.87 -2.02
N GLY A 6 10.77 14.17 -2.66
CA GLY A 6 10.46 15.50 -3.21
C GLY A 6 9.14 16.11 -2.72
N GLY A 7 8.36 15.39 -1.92
CA GLY A 7 7.11 15.92 -1.34
C GLY A 7 7.35 16.52 0.03
N THR A 8 6.67 17.61 0.37
CA THR A 8 6.56 18.03 1.77
C THR A 8 5.94 16.88 2.58
N PRO A 9 6.51 16.53 3.75
CA PRO A 9 5.89 15.59 4.67
C PRO A 9 4.47 16.06 4.98
N SER A 10 3.50 15.18 4.80
CA SER A 10 2.10 15.46 5.07
C SER A 10 1.57 14.34 5.96
N SER A 11 1.09 14.69 7.14
CA SER A 11 0.48 13.75 8.07
C SER A 11 -0.83 13.17 7.54
N THR A 12 -1.44 13.81 6.53
CA THR A 12 -2.73 13.40 5.95
C THR A 12 -2.59 12.60 4.66
N ARG A 13 -1.36 12.39 4.14
CA ARG A 13 -1.14 11.56 2.93
C ARG A 13 -0.98 10.10 3.30
N GLY A 14 -1.70 9.22 2.58
CA GLY A 14 -1.49 7.78 2.60
C GLY A 14 -0.62 7.29 1.44
N TYR A 15 0.21 6.28 1.71
CA TYR A 15 1.03 5.59 0.71
C TYR A 15 0.84 4.09 0.90
N PHE A 16 0.51 3.38 -0.19
CA PHE A 16 0.54 1.92 -0.26
C PHE A 16 1.39 1.54 -1.47
N ILE A 17 2.66 1.19 -1.22
CA ILE A 17 3.67 0.96 -2.26
C ILE A 17 4.24 -0.43 -2.08
N THR A 18 3.93 -1.31 -3.02
CA THR A 18 4.48 -2.66 -3.09
C THR A 18 5.75 -2.66 -3.95
N SER A 19 6.67 -3.58 -3.70
CA SER A 19 7.84 -3.77 -4.58
C SER A 19 7.57 -4.69 -5.79
N CYS A 20 6.30 -5.03 -6.06
CA CYS A 20 5.88 -5.80 -7.22
C CYS A 20 6.02 -5.02 -8.53
N HIS A 21 6.38 -5.73 -9.61
CA HIS A 21 6.45 -5.20 -10.97
C HIS A 21 5.19 -5.56 -11.77
N ILE A 22 4.02 -5.09 -11.31
CA ILE A 22 2.69 -5.43 -11.85
C ILE A 22 1.93 -4.16 -12.28
N HIS A 23 0.95 -4.29 -13.18
CA HIS A 23 0.22 -3.16 -13.76
C HIS A 23 -1.29 -3.39 -13.73
N GLN A 24 -2.01 -2.36 -13.28
CA GLN A 24 -3.48 -2.29 -13.13
C GLN A 24 -4.13 -3.08 -11.99
N ASP A 25 -3.40 -3.69 -11.08
CA ASP A 25 -3.98 -4.50 -10.00
C ASP A 25 -5.04 -3.76 -9.16
N ILE A 26 -4.89 -2.45 -8.97
CA ILE A 26 -5.86 -1.63 -8.23
C ILE A 26 -7.27 -1.60 -8.84
N ILE A 27 -7.46 -2.06 -10.09
CA ILE A 27 -8.79 -2.05 -10.74
C ILE A 27 -9.64 -3.27 -10.34
N TRP A 28 -9.05 -4.32 -9.78
CA TRP A 28 -9.79 -5.54 -9.45
C TRP A 28 -10.03 -5.62 -7.95
N ASP A 29 -11.30 -5.74 -7.55
CA ASP A 29 -11.72 -5.84 -6.15
C ASP A 29 -11.00 -6.95 -5.40
N LYS A 30 -10.64 -8.06 -6.08
CA LYS A 30 -9.86 -9.13 -5.44
C LYS A 30 -8.57 -8.60 -4.81
N TYR A 31 -7.82 -7.71 -5.46
CA TYR A 31 -6.57 -7.20 -4.88
C TYR A 31 -6.80 -6.24 -3.71
N TRP A 32 -8.01 -5.70 -3.58
CA TRP A 32 -8.37 -4.84 -2.46
C TRP A 32 -8.59 -5.62 -1.18
N PHE A 33 -9.18 -6.81 -1.27
CA PHE A 33 -9.66 -7.57 -0.11
C PHE A 33 -8.92 -8.90 0.11
N ASP A 34 -8.19 -9.40 -0.87
CA ASP A 34 -7.55 -10.71 -0.80
C ASP A 34 -6.31 -10.67 0.09
N THR A 35 -6.36 -11.46 1.17
CA THR A 35 -5.24 -11.67 2.08
C THR A 35 -4.12 -12.52 1.47
N SER A 36 -4.42 -13.24 0.40
CA SER A 36 -3.43 -13.90 -0.43
C SER A 36 -2.84 -12.98 -1.50
N GLY A 37 -3.34 -11.75 -1.69
CA GLY A 37 -2.77 -10.76 -2.61
C GLY A 37 -1.60 -9.96 -2.00
N PRO A 38 -1.18 -8.85 -2.62
CA PRO A 38 -0.10 -8.01 -2.13
C PRO A 38 -0.52 -7.29 -0.83
N THR A 39 -0.16 -7.87 0.31
CA THR A 39 -0.34 -7.25 1.62
C THR A 39 0.97 -6.64 2.12
N ILE A 40 0.88 -5.53 2.84
CA ILE A 40 2.04 -4.87 3.47
C ILE A 40 1.77 -4.80 4.97
N TYR A 41 2.66 -5.37 5.78
CA TYR A 41 2.47 -5.50 7.24
C TYR A 41 1.13 -6.17 7.62
N ASN A 42 0.77 -7.25 6.91
CA ASN A 42 -0.51 -7.97 7.04
C ASN A 42 -1.75 -7.10 6.81
N LYS A 43 -1.60 -6.02 6.04
CA LYS A 43 -2.69 -5.10 5.71
C LYS A 43 -2.99 -5.16 4.23
N THR A 44 -4.25 -5.36 3.90
CA THR A 44 -4.78 -5.27 2.54
C THR A 44 -4.85 -3.80 2.08
N ILE A 45 -5.03 -3.59 0.77
CA ILE A 45 -5.24 -2.24 0.22
C ILE A 45 -6.51 -1.63 0.83
N ALA A 46 -7.60 -2.39 0.95
CA ALA A 46 -8.86 -1.89 1.51
C ALA A 46 -8.72 -1.42 2.96
N GLU A 47 -8.00 -2.16 3.81
CA GLU A 47 -7.73 -1.76 5.19
C GLU A 47 -6.84 -0.53 5.26
N ALA A 48 -5.79 -0.46 4.44
CA ALA A 48 -4.90 0.69 4.41
C ALA A 48 -5.63 1.97 3.96
N VAL A 49 -6.45 1.88 2.91
CA VAL A 49 -7.25 3.00 2.41
C VAL A 49 -8.35 3.36 3.42
N GLY A 50 -9.00 2.39 4.05
CA GLY A 50 -10.01 2.63 5.07
C GLY A 50 -9.45 3.37 6.28
N ASP A 51 -8.28 2.96 6.77
CA ASP A 51 -7.64 3.63 7.90
C ASP A 51 -7.17 5.04 7.57
N TRP A 52 -6.74 5.28 6.34
CA TRP A 52 -6.43 6.63 5.84
C TRP A 52 -7.69 7.49 5.69
N PHE A 53 -8.74 6.99 5.04
CA PHE A 53 -9.96 7.75 4.77
C PHE A 53 -10.69 8.16 6.05
N PHE A 54 -10.72 7.27 7.05
CA PHE A 54 -11.39 7.52 8.33
C PHE A 54 -10.45 8.02 9.43
N ASP A 55 -9.17 8.31 9.12
CA ASP A 55 -8.15 8.73 10.09
C ASP A 55 -8.08 7.83 11.34
N ARG A 56 -8.10 6.51 11.13
CA ARG A 56 -8.12 5.51 12.22
C ARG A 56 -6.73 5.28 12.82
N THR A 57 -5.67 5.72 12.15
CA THR A 57 -4.27 5.48 12.54
C THR A 57 -3.42 6.70 12.23
N GLY A 58 -2.48 7.09 13.09
CA GLY A 58 -1.58 8.23 12.82
C GLY A 58 -0.49 7.98 11.76
N ASN A 59 -0.37 6.76 11.23
CA ASN A 59 0.59 6.41 10.18
C ASN A 59 -0.12 5.74 9.02
N HIS A 60 -0.12 6.40 7.86
CA HIS A 60 -0.70 5.89 6.61
C HIS A 60 0.36 5.46 5.59
N GLN A 61 1.61 5.25 6.01
CA GLN A 61 2.71 4.83 5.14
C GLN A 61 2.92 3.32 5.22
N HIS A 62 2.48 2.62 4.18
CA HIS A 62 2.68 1.19 3.96
C HIS A 62 3.59 1.01 2.75
N ILE A 63 4.89 0.87 3.00
CA ILE A 63 5.91 0.75 1.95
C ILE A 63 6.68 -0.54 2.17
N ASP A 64 6.66 -1.38 1.15
CA ASP A 64 7.46 -2.59 1.07
C ASP A 64 8.76 -2.29 0.27
N PRO A 65 9.94 -2.37 0.89
CA PRO A 65 11.19 -2.12 0.19
C PRO A 65 11.55 -3.27 -0.76
N TYR A 66 11.98 -2.93 -1.97
CA TYR A 66 12.49 -3.91 -2.93
C TYR A 66 13.67 -4.71 -2.34
N PRO A 67 13.74 -6.04 -2.56
CA PRO A 67 12.88 -6.90 -3.39
C PRO A 67 11.82 -7.70 -2.59
N PHE A 68 11.32 -7.19 -1.47
CA PHE A 68 10.64 -8.02 -0.46
C PHE A 68 9.16 -8.32 -0.73
N ALA A 69 8.63 -7.89 -1.89
CA ALA A 69 7.23 -8.13 -2.20
C ALA A 69 6.95 -9.63 -2.31
N ARG A 70 5.93 -10.04 -1.57
CA ARG A 70 5.34 -11.36 -1.68
C ARG A 70 4.07 -11.23 -2.50
N ASP A 71 3.67 -12.33 -3.11
CA ASP A 71 2.30 -12.47 -3.60
C ASP A 71 1.94 -11.46 -4.72
N CYS A 72 2.88 -11.26 -5.64
CA CYS A 72 2.71 -10.49 -6.87
C CYS A 72 2.18 -11.40 -7.99
N TYR A 73 0.88 -11.39 -8.26
CA TYR A 73 0.27 -12.19 -9.34
C TYR A 73 -0.70 -11.38 -10.17
#